data_AF-A0A6A4UH52-F1
#
_entry.id   AF-A0A6A4UH52-F1
#
_cell.length_a   1.000
_cell.length_b   1.000
_cell.length_c   1.000
_cell.angle_alpha   90.00
_cell.angle_beta   90.00
_cell.angle_gamma   90.00
#
_symmetry.space_group_name_H-M   'P 1'
#
loop_
_entity.id
_entity.type
_entity.pdbx_description
1 polymer ?
#
loop_
_entity_poly.entity_id
_entity_poly.type
_entity_poly.pdbx_seq_one_letter_code
_entity_poly.pdbx_strand_id
1 'polypeptide(L)'
;MNDKSTYHHAVVDYARKDFNALNKNLSVDEALKKIRLEGVGERIVYFYVIDDEQKLVGVLPTRRLLIGKLEQKLEEIMVKRVAALPSNSTVYDALEFFATYKFLAFPVVDPERKIIGVVDVNIFTDKLLEEKDSEEASEVEPQDYDAIFETIGFRISEVKNASPVKAWSIRLPWLLATVTSGTICALFAGLFEATLVESIVIAFFLTLVLGLGESVSVQSMTMTIQALQTAKPTLKWYFKNLWKETQTAFLLGLSCGIIVAAVIVIWKGALLPAIVIGLSIVFVELVAAFWGLSVPSILHRTKLDPKISAGPITLALADISTIVFYLGLASLVL
;
A
#
# COMPACT_ATOMS: atom_id res chain seq x y z
N MET A 1 -8.80 -16.08 -14.14
CA MET A 1 -10.11 -16.16 -13.46
C MET A 1 -9.77 -16.48 -12.02
N ASN A 2 -9.55 -15.45 -11.20
CA ASN A 2 -8.97 -15.61 -9.86
C ASN A 2 -9.95 -16.32 -8.95
N ASP A 3 -9.53 -17.46 -8.44
CA ASP A 3 -10.25 -18.23 -7.44
C ASP A 3 -10.40 -17.38 -6.17
N LYS A 4 -11.62 -16.92 -5.90
CA LYS A 4 -11.98 -16.24 -4.64
C LYS A 4 -12.46 -17.24 -3.59
N SER A 5 -12.41 -18.55 -3.85
CA SER A 5 -12.92 -19.57 -2.92
C SER A 5 -11.95 -19.88 -1.77
N THR A 6 -10.64 -19.76 -1.99
CA THR A 6 -9.59 -20.13 -1.02
C THR A 6 -9.68 -19.36 0.30
N TYR A 7 -10.10 -18.09 0.28
CA TYR A 7 -10.19 -17.25 1.50
C TYR A 7 -11.30 -17.66 2.47
N HIS A 8 -12.29 -18.43 2.01
CA HIS A 8 -13.39 -18.94 2.84
C HIS A 8 -13.11 -20.33 3.42
N HIS A 9 -11.97 -20.95 3.09
CA HIS A 9 -11.60 -22.25 3.63
C HIS A 9 -11.27 -22.14 5.12
N ALA A 10 -11.43 -23.25 5.84
CA ALA A 10 -11.11 -23.32 7.25
C ALA A 10 -9.60 -23.18 7.44
N VAL A 11 -9.18 -22.37 8.41
CA VAL A 11 -7.75 -22.12 8.68
C VAL A 11 -7.03 -23.41 9.10
N VAL A 12 -7.76 -24.37 9.66
CA VAL A 12 -7.24 -25.68 10.11
C VAL A 12 -6.67 -26.49 8.95
N ASP A 13 -7.22 -26.36 7.75
CA ASP A 13 -6.74 -27.10 6.57
C ASP A 13 -5.33 -26.66 6.14
N TYR A 14 -4.92 -25.48 6.59
CA TYR A 14 -3.61 -24.89 6.34
C TYR A 14 -2.73 -24.85 7.61
N ALA A 15 -3.26 -25.29 8.75
CA ALA A 15 -2.52 -25.33 9.98
C ALA A 15 -1.55 -26.51 9.98
N ARG A 16 -0.26 -26.21 10.19
CA ARG A 16 0.78 -27.23 10.28
C ARG A 16 0.85 -27.81 11.70
N LYS A 17 1.16 -29.10 11.80
CA LYS A 17 1.19 -29.84 13.08
C LYS A 17 2.60 -29.99 13.66
N ASP A 18 3.62 -29.63 12.90
CA ASP A 18 5.02 -29.62 13.28
C ASP A 18 5.37 -28.31 14.01
N PHE A 19 4.88 -28.17 15.24
CA PHE A 19 5.18 -27.02 16.09
C PHE A 19 5.80 -27.44 17.42
N ASN A 20 6.65 -26.57 17.96
CA ASN A 20 7.35 -26.81 19.22
C ASN A 20 6.52 -26.25 20.39
N ALA A 21 5.83 -27.15 21.09
CA ALA A 21 5.16 -26.84 22.35
C ALA A 21 6.04 -27.26 23.55
N LEU A 22 6.24 -26.32 24.47
CA LEU A 22 7.04 -26.50 25.68
C LEU A 22 6.12 -26.44 26.90
N ASN A 23 6.30 -27.35 27.85
CA ASN A 23 5.54 -27.30 29.08
C ASN A 23 6.06 -26.15 29.97
N LYS A 24 5.15 -25.37 30.57
CA LYS A 24 5.47 -24.22 31.44
C LYS A 24 6.40 -24.54 32.62
N ASN A 25 6.40 -25.80 33.07
CA ASN A 25 7.16 -26.28 34.22
C ASN A 25 8.63 -26.59 33.90
N LEU A 26 9.01 -26.65 32.61
CA LEU A 26 10.39 -26.87 32.20
C LEU A 26 11.27 -25.69 32.62
N SER A 27 12.53 -26.01 32.92
CA SER A 27 13.60 -25.02 33.02
C SER A 27 14.09 -24.59 31.63
N VAL A 28 14.79 -23.46 31.56
CA VAL A 28 15.44 -22.99 30.31
C VAL A 28 16.41 -24.05 29.76
N ASP A 29 17.19 -24.71 30.61
CA ASP A 29 18.12 -25.76 30.20
C ASP A 29 17.41 -26.96 29.56
N GLU A 30 16.35 -27.46 30.21
CA GLU A 30 15.54 -28.56 29.68
C GLU A 30 14.86 -28.20 28.37
N ALA A 31 14.33 -26.97 28.28
CA ALA A 31 13.72 -26.46 27.06
C ALA A 31 14.73 -26.39 25.89
N LEU A 32 15.94 -25.86 26.14
CA LEU A 32 16.99 -25.79 25.13
C LEU A 32 17.46 -27.18 24.70
N LYS A 33 17.59 -28.13 25.63
CA LYS A 33 17.89 -29.54 25.32
C LYS A 33 16.81 -30.17 24.45
N LYS A 34 15.54 -29.99 24.82
CA LYS A 34 14.40 -30.49 24.05
C LYS A 34 14.39 -29.93 22.62
N ILE A 35 14.57 -28.61 22.47
CA ILE A 35 14.64 -27.94 21.16
C ILE A 35 15.80 -28.48 20.31
N ARG A 36 16.96 -28.74 20.91
CA ARG A 36 18.12 -29.30 20.18
C ARG A 36 17.88 -30.74 19.72
N LEU A 37 17.11 -31.52 20.47
CA LEU A 37 16.81 -32.92 20.14
C LEU A 37 15.71 -33.03 19.08
N GLU A 38 14.65 -32.25 19.21
CA GLU A 38 13.52 -32.24 18.27
C GLU A 38 13.86 -31.48 16.98
N GLY A 39 14.85 -30.58 17.07
CA GLY A 39 15.21 -29.69 15.98
C GLY A 39 14.22 -28.54 15.84
N VAL A 40 14.62 -27.59 15.02
CA VAL A 40 13.77 -26.48 14.61
C VAL A 40 13.85 -26.48 13.10
N GLY A 41 12.74 -26.81 12.43
CA GLY A 41 12.69 -26.83 10.97
C GLY A 41 13.04 -25.46 10.37
N GLU A 42 13.13 -25.38 9.03
CA GLU A 42 13.59 -24.18 8.30
C GLU A 42 12.60 -22.99 8.31
N ARG A 43 11.50 -23.07 9.06
CA ARG A 43 10.39 -22.09 9.01
C ARG A 43 10.29 -21.23 10.26
N ILE A 44 9.47 -20.17 10.21
CA ILE A 44 9.21 -19.22 11.29
C ILE A 44 8.88 -19.94 12.61
N VAL A 45 9.63 -19.61 13.67
CA VAL A 45 9.60 -20.35 14.94
C VAL A 45 9.08 -19.47 16.07
N TYR A 46 7.89 -19.79 16.55
CA TYR A 46 7.44 -19.36 17.89
C TYR A 46 7.40 -20.57 18.81
N PHE A 47 7.91 -20.40 20.03
CA PHE A 47 7.84 -21.43 21.05
C PHE A 47 6.59 -21.21 21.89
N TYR A 48 5.57 -22.02 21.67
CA TYR A 48 4.34 -21.94 22.45
C TYR A 48 4.50 -22.68 23.76
N VAL A 49 3.97 -22.09 24.83
CA VAL A 49 4.02 -22.66 26.18
C VAL A 49 2.65 -23.22 26.52
N ILE A 50 2.63 -24.49 26.92
CA ILE A 50 1.44 -25.23 27.31
C ILE A 50 1.48 -25.62 28.79
N ASP A 51 0.31 -25.85 29.37
CA ASP A 51 0.19 -26.45 30.71
C ASP A 51 0.11 -27.98 30.66
N ASP A 52 -0.12 -28.59 31.82
CA ASP A 52 -0.22 -30.05 31.97
C ASP A 52 -1.50 -30.63 31.31
N GLU A 53 -2.49 -29.78 31.00
CA GLU A 53 -3.72 -30.12 30.27
C GLU A 53 -3.61 -29.85 28.75
N GLN A 54 -2.40 -29.54 28.25
CA GLN A 54 -2.10 -29.19 26.85
C GLN A 54 -2.73 -27.87 26.37
N LYS A 55 -3.16 -26.99 27.29
CA LYS A 55 -3.75 -25.69 26.94
C LYS A 55 -2.67 -24.65 26.69
N LEU A 56 -2.88 -23.78 25.71
CA LEU A 56 -1.99 -22.66 25.42
C LEU A 56 -2.04 -21.62 26.55
N VAL A 57 -0.92 -21.47 27.27
CA VAL A 57 -0.78 -20.53 28.40
C VAL A 57 0.22 -19.41 28.16
N GLY A 58 1.07 -19.51 27.14
CA GLY A 58 2.04 -18.48 26.84
C GLY A 58 2.77 -18.66 25.51
N VAL A 59 3.57 -17.67 25.16
CA VAL A 59 4.54 -17.74 24.07
C VAL A 59 5.90 -17.29 24.62
N LEU A 60 6.96 -17.96 24.21
CA LEU A 60 8.31 -17.71 24.67
C LEU A 60 9.14 -17.07 23.54
N PRO A 61 9.49 -15.78 23.66
CA PRO A 61 10.40 -15.15 22.71
C PRO A 61 11.78 -15.79 22.77
N THR A 62 12.35 -16.13 21.62
CA THR A 62 13.69 -16.75 21.51
C THR A 62 14.75 -15.99 22.28
N ARG A 63 14.72 -14.65 22.23
CA ARG A 63 15.65 -13.81 22.99
C ARG A 63 15.58 -14.05 24.50
N ARG A 64 14.38 -14.24 25.07
CA ARG A 64 14.21 -14.52 26.51
C ARG A 64 14.71 -15.90 26.89
N LEU A 65 14.52 -16.88 26.01
CA LEU A 65 15.04 -18.23 26.20
C LEU A 65 16.59 -18.24 26.17
N LEU A 66 17.21 -17.46 25.27
CA LEU A 66 18.67 -17.41 25.13
C LEU A 66 19.38 -16.66 26.26
N ILE A 67 18.75 -15.64 26.84
CA ILE A 67 19.34 -14.84 27.94
C ILE A 67 18.88 -15.27 29.33
N GLY A 68 17.91 -16.20 29.41
CA GLY A 68 17.36 -16.69 30.67
C GLY A 68 18.39 -17.52 31.45
N LYS A 69 18.28 -17.52 32.79
CA LYS A 69 19.09 -18.41 33.62
C LYS A 69 18.65 -19.85 33.39
N LEU A 70 19.61 -20.77 33.33
CA LEU A 70 19.37 -22.18 32.97
C LEU A 70 18.36 -22.86 33.90
N GLU A 71 18.34 -22.49 35.18
CA GLU A 71 17.47 -23.05 36.21
C GLU A 71 16.08 -22.39 36.26
N GLN A 72 15.88 -21.28 35.53
CA GLN A 72 14.63 -20.52 35.56
C GLN A 72 13.51 -21.27 34.82
N LYS A 73 12.30 -21.27 35.38
CA LYS A 73 11.13 -21.91 34.74
C LYS A 73 10.59 -21.08 33.58
N LEU A 74 10.06 -21.77 32.56
CA LEU A 74 9.45 -21.11 31.40
C LEU A 74 8.25 -20.23 31.78
N GLU A 75 7.45 -20.63 32.78
CA GLU A 75 6.32 -19.84 33.28
C GLU A 75 6.71 -18.41 33.72
N GLU A 76 7.94 -18.23 34.20
CA GLU A 76 8.43 -16.93 34.69
C GLU A 76 8.86 -15.98 33.58
N ILE A 77 9.30 -16.54 32.44
CA ILE A 77 9.86 -15.77 31.32
C ILE A 77 8.92 -15.69 30.11
N MET A 78 7.86 -16.49 30.07
CA MET A 78 6.88 -16.47 28.99
C MET A 78 6.03 -15.20 28.97
N VAL A 79 5.48 -14.89 27.80
CA VAL A 79 4.44 -13.86 27.64
C VAL A 79 3.09 -14.56 27.72
N LYS A 80 2.31 -14.28 28.78
CA LYS A 80 1.03 -14.96 29.07
C LYS A 80 -0.12 -14.56 28.12
N ARG A 81 -0.05 -13.37 27.53
CA ARG A 81 -1.07 -12.87 26.58
C ARG A 81 -0.70 -13.29 25.17
N VAL A 82 -1.27 -14.40 24.71
CA VAL A 82 -1.08 -14.94 23.36
C VAL A 82 -2.35 -14.73 22.55
N ALA A 83 -2.21 -14.07 21.40
CA ALA A 83 -3.25 -14.06 20.38
C ALA A 83 -3.27 -15.43 19.69
N ALA A 84 -4.43 -16.07 19.60
CA ALA A 84 -4.61 -17.39 19.02
C ALA A 84 -5.82 -17.37 18.09
N LEU A 85 -5.73 -18.12 16.99
CA LEU A 85 -6.82 -18.28 16.02
C LEU A 85 -7.75 -19.41 16.48
N PRO A 86 -9.05 -19.18 16.60
CA PRO A 86 -10.03 -20.26 16.80
C PRO A 86 -10.01 -21.29 15.66
N SER A 87 -10.29 -22.56 15.96
CA SER A 87 -10.34 -23.64 14.98
C SER A 87 -11.44 -23.48 13.91
N ASN A 88 -12.46 -22.66 14.17
CA ASN A 88 -13.51 -22.34 13.21
C ASN A 88 -13.25 -21.07 12.39
N SER A 89 -12.06 -20.45 12.55
CA SER A 89 -11.65 -19.30 11.75
C SER A 89 -11.35 -19.68 10.31
N THR A 90 -11.56 -18.72 9.42
CA THR A 90 -11.24 -18.82 7.99
C THR A 90 -9.83 -18.32 7.71
N VAL A 91 -9.33 -18.59 6.50
CA VAL A 91 -8.08 -17.98 6.00
C VAL A 91 -8.17 -16.45 5.99
N TYR A 92 -9.35 -15.89 5.73
CA TYR A 92 -9.58 -14.45 5.82
C TYR A 92 -9.43 -13.90 7.25
N ASP A 93 -9.95 -14.61 8.26
CA ASP A 93 -9.77 -14.19 9.66
C ASP A 93 -8.30 -14.23 10.06
N ALA A 94 -7.54 -15.22 9.55
CA ALA A 94 -6.10 -15.27 9.73
C ALA A 94 -5.41 -14.03 9.15
N LEU A 95 -5.79 -13.56 7.95
CA LEU A 95 -5.27 -12.31 7.37
C LEU A 95 -5.51 -11.11 8.28
N GLU A 96 -6.71 -10.98 8.84
CA GLU A 96 -7.03 -9.88 9.75
C GLU A 96 -6.16 -9.93 11.01
N PHE A 97 -5.89 -11.13 11.53
CA PHE A 97 -4.96 -11.32 12.65
C PHE A 97 -3.53 -10.92 12.28
N PHE A 98 -3.02 -11.33 11.12
CA PHE A 98 -1.69 -10.93 10.64
C PHE A 98 -1.56 -9.42 10.49
N ALA A 99 -2.56 -8.76 9.90
CA ALA A 99 -2.57 -7.31 9.73
C ALA A 99 -2.64 -6.56 11.08
N THR A 100 -3.42 -7.09 12.02
CA THR A 100 -3.67 -6.45 13.33
C THR A 100 -2.46 -6.59 14.27
N TYR A 101 -1.97 -7.81 14.46
CA TYR A 101 -0.92 -8.07 15.47
C TYR A 101 0.50 -8.05 14.90
N LYS A 102 0.66 -8.13 13.57
CA LYS A 102 1.96 -8.13 12.87
C LYS A 102 2.92 -9.24 13.34
N PHE A 103 2.38 -10.37 13.81
CA PHE A 103 3.16 -11.57 14.10
C PHE A 103 3.37 -12.38 12.83
N LEU A 104 4.39 -13.23 12.80
CA LEU A 104 4.72 -14.05 11.62
C LEU A 104 4.04 -15.42 11.65
N ALA A 105 3.45 -15.81 12.78
CA ALA A 105 2.62 -17.00 12.90
C ALA A 105 1.67 -16.89 14.11
N PHE A 106 0.59 -17.66 14.08
CA PHE A 106 -0.38 -17.81 15.15
C PHE A 106 -0.65 -19.27 15.47
N PRO A 107 -0.86 -19.62 16.75
CA PRO A 107 -1.36 -20.93 17.12
C PRO A 107 -2.86 -21.01 16.81
N VAL A 108 -3.29 -22.10 16.20
CA VAL A 108 -4.70 -22.44 16.01
C VAL A 108 -5.12 -23.29 17.21
N VAL A 109 -6.21 -22.89 17.87
CA VAL A 109 -6.69 -23.53 19.10
C VAL A 109 -8.12 -24.01 18.98
N ASP A 110 -8.41 -25.13 19.63
CA ASP A 110 -9.76 -25.66 19.78
C ASP A 110 -10.57 -24.87 20.84
N PRO A 111 -11.87 -25.19 21.05
CA PRO A 111 -12.69 -24.55 22.08
C PRO A 111 -12.17 -24.71 23.52
N GLU A 112 -11.35 -25.72 23.80
CA GLU A 112 -10.71 -25.94 25.11
C GLU A 112 -9.36 -25.20 25.23
N ARG A 113 -8.96 -24.46 24.18
CA ARG A 113 -7.70 -23.73 24.04
C ARG A 113 -6.46 -24.61 23.88
N LYS A 114 -6.62 -25.86 23.43
CA LYS A 114 -5.51 -26.74 23.06
C LYS A 114 -5.03 -26.41 21.66
N ILE A 115 -3.70 -26.42 21.47
CA ILE A 115 -3.10 -26.10 20.16
C ILE A 115 -3.29 -27.30 19.24
N ILE A 116 -3.98 -27.09 18.12
CA ILE A 116 -4.21 -28.12 17.10
C ILE A 116 -3.31 -27.93 15.88
N GLY A 117 -2.70 -26.76 15.73
CA GLY A 117 -1.73 -26.44 14.69
C GLY A 117 -1.22 -25.02 14.78
N VAL A 118 -0.36 -24.64 13.85
CA VAL A 118 0.18 -23.28 13.70
C VAL A 118 0.00 -22.83 12.26
N VAL A 119 -0.33 -21.56 12.07
CA VAL A 119 -0.44 -20.94 10.75
C VAL A 119 0.60 -19.83 10.70
N ASP A 120 1.48 -19.89 9.71
CA ASP A 120 2.48 -18.85 9.46
C ASP A 120 2.06 -17.97 8.28
N VAL A 121 2.74 -16.83 8.11
CA VAL A 121 2.47 -15.89 7.02
C VAL A 121 2.68 -16.48 5.62
N ASN A 122 3.43 -17.60 5.51
CA ASN A 122 3.68 -18.24 4.21
C ASN A 122 2.47 -19.04 3.71
N ILE A 123 1.41 -19.21 4.51
CA ILE A 123 0.11 -19.74 4.01
C ILE A 123 -0.37 -18.98 2.76
N PHE A 124 -0.08 -17.68 2.67
CA PHE A 124 -0.47 -16.82 1.54
C PHE A 124 0.50 -16.90 0.36
N THR A 125 1.64 -17.57 0.52
CA THR A 125 2.71 -17.64 -0.48
C THR A 125 2.87 -19.07 -1.01
N ASP A 126 2.92 -20.08 -0.13
CA ASP A 126 3.31 -21.45 -0.49
C ASP A 126 2.16 -22.29 -1.08
N LYS A 127 0.90 -22.13 -0.63
CA LYS A 127 -0.19 -23.04 -1.02
C LYS A 127 -1.18 -22.52 -2.05
N LEU A 128 -1.17 -21.21 -2.31
CA LEU A 128 -1.74 -20.66 -3.55
C LEU A 128 -0.93 -21.11 -4.79
N LEU A 129 0.29 -21.62 -4.58
CA LEU A 129 1.14 -22.22 -5.62
C LEU A 129 0.84 -23.71 -5.83
N GLU A 130 0.45 -24.47 -4.80
CA GLU A 130 0.10 -25.91 -4.93
C GLU A 130 -1.20 -26.14 -5.72
N GLU A 131 -2.14 -25.19 -5.76
CA GLU A 131 -3.29 -25.24 -6.70
C GLU A 131 -2.89 -24.91 -8.16
N LYS A 132 -1.63 -24.53 -8.39
CA LYS A 132 -1.03 -24.36 -9.71
C LYS A 132 0.01 -25.44 -10.00
N ASP A 133 -0.42 -26.70 -9.97
CA ASP A 133 0.25 -27.76 -10.72
C ASP A 133 0.02 -27.54 -12.24
N SER A 134 0.68 -26.52 -12.78
CA SER A 134 1.07 -26.43 -14.19
C SER A 134 2.18 -25.39 -14.29
N GLU A 135 3.41 -25.92 -14.31
CA GLU A 135 4.60 -25.34 -14.97
C GLU A 135 4.77 -23.82 -14.83
N GLU A 136 5.37 -23.37 -13.73
CA GLU A 136 6.34 -22.26 -13.65
C GLU A 136 6.55 -21.86 -12.18
N ALA A 137 7.42 -22.60 -11.50
CA ALA A 137 7.94 -22.19 -10.19
C ALA A 137 8.96 -21.07 -10.41
N SER A 138 8.53 -19.82 -10.20
CA SER A 138 9.43 -18.69 -10.03
C SER A 138 8.93 -17.81 -8.89
N GLU A 139 9.69 -17.88 -7.79
CA GLU A 139 9.87 -16.91 -6.71
C GLU A 139 8.80 -15.80 -6.60
N VAL A 140 7.87 -15.98 -5.66
CA VAL A 140 6.93 -14.93 -5.26
C VAL A 140 7.35 -14.41 -3.88
N GLU A 141 8.04 -13.26 -3.86
CA GLU A 141 8.34 -12.47 -2.66
C GLU A 141 7.18 -11.49 -2.31
N PRO A 142 7.15 -10.92 -1.07
CA PRO A 142 5.95 -10.45 -0.37
C PRO A 142 5.19 -9.28 -1.03
N GLN A 143 3.89 -9.47 -1.28
CA GLN A 143 3.05 -8.58 -2.11
C GLN A 143 2.53 -7.29 -1.48
N ASP A 144 2.83 -6.92 -0.24
CA ASP A 144 2.12 -5.79 0.41
C ASP A 144 2.85 -4.44 0.45
N TYR A 145 4.14 -4.37 0.12
CA TYR A 145 4.85 -3.07 -0.01
C TYR A 145 5.11 -2.66 -1.46
N ASP A 146 5.19 -3.64 -2.37
CA ASP A 146 5.49 -3.38 -3.78
C ASP A 146 4.28 -2.84 -4.54
N ALA A 147 3.05 -3.10 -4.10
CA ALA A 147 1.84 -2.63 -4.80
C ALA A 147 1.75 -1.08 -4.91
N ILE A 148 2.33 -0.34 -3.96
CA ILE A 148 2.37 1.13 -3.98
C ILE A 148 3.43 1.63 -4.97
N PHE A 149 4.55 0.92 -5.13
CA PHE A 149 5.56 1.22 -6.13
C PHE A 149 5.23 0.66 -7.52
N GLU A 150 4.40 -0.37 -7.62
CA GLU A 150 3.84 -0.81 -8.90
C GLU A 150 2.85 0.20 -9.46
N THR A 151 2.17 0.96 -8.58
CA THR A 151 1.21 2.04 -8.92
C THR A 151 1.84 3.16 -9.76
N ILE A 152 3.16 3.38 -9.66
CA ILE A 152 3.92 4.32 -10.50
C ILE A 152 4.43 3.68 -11.82
N GLY A 153 3.94 2.48 -12.18
CA GLY A 153 4.34 1.75 -13.38
C GLY A 153 5.63 0.94 -13.23
N PHE A 154 6.08 0.71 -12.00
CA PHE A 154 7.40 0.14 -11.71
C PHE A 154 7.30 -1.27 -11.11
N ARG A 155 7.53 -2.30 -11.92
CA ARG A 155 7.69 -3.68 -11.41
C ARG A 155 9.07 -3.83 -10.78
N ILE A 156 9.15 -3.68 -9.45
CA ILE A 156 10.39 -3.80 -8.67
C ILE A 156 11.05 -5.17 -8.89
N SER A 157 10.25 -6.23 -9.02
CA SER A 157 10.71 -7.61 -9.21
C SER A 157 11.56 -7.82 -10.46
N GLU A 158 11.27 -7.12 -11.57
CA GLU A 158 12.02 -7.28 -12.83
C GLU A 158 13.35 -6.49 -12.85
N VAL A 159 13.55 -5.54 -11.93
CA VAL A 159 14.71 -4.60 -11.97
C VAL A 159 15.75 -4.89 -10.89
N LYS A 160 15.36 -5.53 -9.78
CA LYS A 160 16.24 -5.76 -8.60
C LYS A 160 17.52 -6.55 -8.94
N ASN A 161 17.46 -7.42 -9.96
CA ASN A 161 18.59 -8.21 -10.48
C ASN A 161 18.89 -7.95 -11.98
N ALA A 162 18.30 -6.91 -12.59
CA ALA A 162 18.47 -6.64 -14.02
C ALA A 162 19.79 -5.92 -14.34
N SER A 163 20.39 -6.26 -15.47
CA SER A 163 21.49 -5.46 -16.04
C SER A 163 21.01 -4.03 -16.34
N PRO A 164 21.90 -3.01 -16.32
CA PRO A 164 21.52 -1.63 -16.62
C PRO A 164 20.75 -1.46 -17.94
N VAL A 165 21.10 -2.27 -18.95
CA VAL A 165 20.43 -2.27 -20.27
C VAL A 165 19.00 -2.80 -20.17
N LYS A 166 18.78 -3.86 -19.39
CA LYS A 166 17.43 -4.40 -19.18
C LYS A 166 16.57 -3.44 -18.36
N ALA A 167 17.12 -2.86 -17.30
CA ALA A 167 16.44 -1.82 -16.51
C ALA A 167 16.07 -0.60 -17.37
N TRP A 168 16.96 -0.15 -18.25
CA TRP A 168 16.69 0.92 -19.21
C TRP A 168 15.52 0.56 -20.14
N SER A 169 15.51 -0.64 -20.73
CA SER A 169 14.44 -1.05 -21.65
C SER A 169 13.06 -1.13 -20.99
N ILE A 170 13.00 -1.40 -19.68
CA ILE A 170 11.76 -1.44 -18.89
C ILE A 170 11.29 -0.01 -18.54
N ARG A 171 12.22 0.90 -18.20
CA ARG A 171 11.90 2.28 -17.78
C ARG A 171 11.64 3.22 -18.95
N LEU A 172 12.29 3.00 -20.10
CA LEU A 172 12.24 3.92 -21.24
C LEU A 172 10.82 4.16 -21.77
N PRO A 173 9.94 3.15 -21.94
CA PRO A 173 8.57 3.39 -22.41
C PRO A 173 7.78 4.33 -21.49
N TRP A 174 7.93 4.19 -20.17
CA TRP A 174 7.29 5.06 -19.19
C TRP A 174 7.85 6.47 -19.22
N LEU A 175 9.17 6.61 -19.30
CA LEU A 175 9.82 7.90 -19.46
C LEU A 175 9.41 8.59 -20.77
N LEU A 176 9.26 7.84 -21.87
CA LEU A 176 8.77 8.37 -23.14
C LEU A 176 7.33 8.86 -23.03
N ALA A 177 6.47 8.17 -22.27
CA ALA A 177 5.12 8.64 -22.00
C ALA A 177 5.13 9.97 -21.22
N THR A 178 5.97 10.09 -20.18
CA THR A 178 6.15 11.35 -19.44
C THR A 178 6.72 12.45 -20.32
N VAL A 179 7.75 12.18 -21.13
CA VAL A 179 8.33 13.16 -22.08
C VAL A 179 7.27 13.62 -23.08
N THR A 180 6.45 12.70 -23.59
CA THR A 180 5.37 13.04 -24.52
C THR A 180 4.33 13.94 -23.86
N SER A 181 3.87 13.57 -22.66
CA SER A 181 2.92 14.38 -21.89
C SER A 181 3.48 15.77 -21.53
N GLY A 182 4.73 15.84 -21.06
CA GLY A 182 5.40 17.10 -20.75
C GLY A 182 5.60 17.98 -21.99
N THR A 183 5.88 17.38 -23.15
CA THR A 183 5.95 18.10 -24.43
C THR A 183 4.58 18.66 -24.81
N ILE A 184 3.51 17.89 -24.63
CA ILE A 184 2.13 18.38 -24.84
C ILE A 184 1.84 19.56 -23.90
N CYS A 185 2.21 19.47 -22.62
CA CYS A 185 2.07 20.56 -21.66
C CYS A 185 2.83 21.83 -22.09
N ALA A 186 4.05 21.68 -22.61
CA ALA A 186 4.83 22.79 -23.14
C ALA A 186 4.16 23.44 -24.36
N LEU A 187 3.58 22.65 -25.27
CA LEU A 187 2.82 23.16 -26.40
C LEU A 187 1.58 23.95 -25.94
N PHE A 188 0.83 23.43 -24.96
CA PHE A 188 -0.31 24.15 -24.38
C PHE A 188 0.13 25.43 -23.68
N ALA A 189 1.22 25.41 -22.92
CA ALA A 189 1.76 26.61 -22.27
C ALA A 189 2.19 27.67 -23.30
N GLY A 190 2.73 27.25 -24.45
CA GLY A 190 3.06 28.15 -25.56
C GLY A 190 1.86 28.89 -26.15
N LEU A 191 0.64 28.34 -26.06
CA LEU A 191 -0.58 29.05 -26.48
C LEU A 191 -0.91 30.25 -25.58
N PHE A 192 -0.35 30.29 -24.36
CA PHE A 192 -0.55 31.36 -23.38
C PHE A 192 0.69 32.25 -23.23
N GLU A 193 1.55 32.30 -24.24
CA GLU A 193 2.78 33.13 -24.22
C GLU A 193 2.47 34.60 -23.93
N ALA A 194 1.41 35.15 -24.52
CA ALA A 194 0.98 36.53 -24.27
C ALA A 194 0.67 36.79 -22.78
N THR A 195 -0.06 35.87 -22.14
CA THR A 195 -0.40 35.94 -20.71
C THR A 195 0.84 35.83 -19.83
N LEU A 196 1.79 34.99 -20.20
CA LEU A 196 3.06 34.82 -19.46
C LEU A 196 3.96 36.06 -19.56
N VAL A 197 3.96 36.72 -20.72
CA VAL A 197 4.68 38.00 -20.93
C VAL A 197 4.04 39.13 -20.11
N GLU A 198 2.70 39.15 -20.04
CA GLU A 198 1.96 40.15 -19.28
C GLU A 198 2.17 40.02 -17.76
N SER A 199 2.28 38.79 -17.25
CA SER A 199 2.56 38.55 -15.83
C SER A 199 3.58 37.45 -15.61
N ILE A 200 4.85 37.87 -15.49
CA ILE A 200 5.95 36.96 -15.16
C ILE A 200 5.77 36.24 -13.81
N VAL A 201 4.93 36.79 -12.93
CA VAL A 201 4.58 36.15 -11.65
C VAL A 201 3.86 34.82 -11.91
N ILE A 202 2.99 34.73 -12.91
CA ILE A 202 2.32 33.47 -13.29
C ILE A 202 3.37 32.41 -13.67
N ALA A 203 4.40 32.79 -14.44
CA ALA A 203 5.46 31.86 -14.85
C ALA A 203 6.25 31.29 -13.64
N PHE A 204 6.53 32.12 -12.62
CA PHE A 204 7.30 31.68 -11.44
C PHE A 204 6.59 30.63 -10.59
N PHE A 205 5.26 30.61 -10.58
CA PHE A 205 4.48 29.69 -9.76
C PHE A 205 3.96 28.47 -10.54
N LEU A 206 4.23 28.39 -11.85
CA LEU A 206 3.77 27.28 -12.70
C LEU A 206 4.27 25.92 -12.18
N THR A 207 5.55 25.80 -11.84
CA THR A 207 6.12 24.54 -11.32
C THR A 207 5.53 24.14 -9.97
N LEU A 208 5.19 25.11 -9.12
CA LEU A 208 4.55 24.87 -7.84
C LEU A 208 3.14 24.33 -8.03
N VAL A 209 2.35 24.96 -8.91
CA VAL A 209 0.96 24.54 -9.16
C VAL A 209 0.93 23.16 -9.81
N LEU A 210 1.86 22.86 -10.73
CA LEU A 210 2.02 21.54 -11.32
C LEU A 210 2.31 20.47 -10.25
N GLY A 211 3.30 20.73 -9.38
CA GLY A 211 3.66 19.79 -8.32
C GLY A 211 2.56 19.54 -7.30
N LEU A 212 1.71 20.55 -7.01
CA LEU A 212 0.51 20.36 -6.17
C LEU A 212 -0.52 19.46 -6.86
N GLY A 213 -0.78 19.70 -8.15
CA GLY A 213 -1.67 18.86 -8.96
C GLY A 213 -1.23 17.40 -8.97
N GLU A 214 0.04 17.13 -9.25
CA GLU A 214 0.60 15.78 -9.21
C GLU A 214 0.46 15.15 -7.82
N SER A 215 0.78 15.89 -6.75
CA SER A 215 0.73 15.40 -5.37
C SER A 215 -0.68 14.97 -4.97
N VAL A 216 -1.69 15.80 -5.24
CA VAL A 216 -3.10 15.49 -4.94
C VAL A 216 -3.59 14.32 -5.80
N SER A 217 -3.20 14.29 -7.07
CA SER A 217 -3.60 13.21 -7.98
C SER A 217 -3.05 11.85 -7.56
N VAL A 218 -1.78 11.79 -7.14
CA VAL A 218 -1.16 10.56 -6.62
C VAL A 218 -1.80 10.12 -5.30
N GLN A 219 -2.09 11.04 -4.39
CA GLN A 219 -2.78 10.72 -3.14
C GLN A 219 -4.17 10.12 -3.40
N SER A 220 -4.97 10.79 -4.23
CA SER A 220 -6.31 10.36 -4.60
C SER A 220 -6.31 9.00 -5.34
N MET A 221 -5.37 8.83 -6.27
CA MET A 221 -5.13 7.58 -6.98
C MET A 221 -4.80 6.43 -6.03
N THR A 222 -3.86 6.66 -5.11
CA THR A 222 -3.42 5.64 -4.16
C THR A 222 -4.59 5.19 -3.28
N MET A 223 -5.35 6.13 -2.73
CA MET A 223 -6.54 5.83 -1.93
C MET A 223 -7.60 5.07 -2.74
N THR A 224 -7.80 5.44 -4.00
CA THR A 224 -8.75 4.79 -4.89
C THR A 224 -8.35 3.34 -5.18
N ILE A 225 -7.07 3.10 -5.51
CA ILE A 225 -6.55 1.76 -5.77
C ILE A 225 -6.72 0.87 -4.53
N GLN A 226 -6.43 1.38 -3.33
CA GLN A 226 -6.67 0.66 -2.08
C GLN A 226 -8.16 0.35 -1.86
N ALA A 227 -9.05 1.32 -2.11
CA ALA A 227 -10.48 1.12 -1.96
C ALA A 227 -11.05 0.07 -2.94
N LEU A 228 -10.49 -0.01 -4.15
CA LEU A 228 -10.87 -1.00 -5.16
C LEU A 228 -10.44 -2.44 -4.82
N GLN A 229 -9.52 -2.64 -3.88
CA GLN A 229 -9.15 -3.99 -3.42
C GLN A 229 -10.26 -4.63 -2.58
N THR A 230 -10.98 -3.82 -1.79
CA THR A 230 -12.01 -4.28 -0.85
C THR A 230 -13.44 -4.03 -1.32
N ALA A 231 -13.65 -3.08 -2.25
CA ALA A 231 -14.97 -2.71 -2.75
C ALA A 231 -15.19 -3.11 -4.22
N LYS A 232 -16.41 -3.53 -4.56
CA LYS A 232 -16.85 -3.64 -5.97
C LYS A 232 -17.23 -2.26 -6.48
N PRO A 233 -16.55 -1.71 -7.53
CA PRO A 233 -16.89 -0.40 -8.05
C PRO A 233 -18.26 -0.45 -8.73
N THR A 234 -19.24 0.17 -8.09
CA THR A 234 -20.57 0.46 -8.66
C THR A 234 -20.66 1.94 -8.99
N LEU A 235 -21.62 2.33 -9.84
CA LEU A 235 -21.84 3.75 -10.15
C LEU A 235 -22.15 4.58 -8.88
N LYS A 236 -22.90 3.98 -7.95
CA LYS A 236 -23.19 4.59 -6.64
C LYS A 236 -21.93 4.75 -5.79
N TRP A 237 -21.03 3.76 -5.80
CA TRP A 237 -19.73 3.85 -5.13
C TRP A 237 -18.87 4.97 -5.74
N TYR A 238 -18.83 5.08 -7.07
CA TYR A 238 -18.05 6.10 -7.76
C TYR A 238 -18.50 7.51 -7.38
N PHE A 239 -19.79 7.83 -7.52
CA PHE A 239 -20.29 9.17 -7.18
C PHE A 239 -20.17 9.49 -5.69
N LYS A 240 -20.32 8.49 -4.81
CA LYS A 240 -20.11 8.68 -3.36
C LYS A 240 -18.66 9.06 -3.04
N ASN A 241 -17.69 8.36 -3.63
CA ASN A 241 -16.27 8.66 -3.41
C ASN A 241 -15.87 9.96 -4.10
N LEU A 242 -16.37 10.22 -5.31
CA LEU A 242 -16.10 11.47 -6.03
C LEU A 242 -16.57 12.67 -5.22
N TRP A 243 -17.78 12.61 -4.66
CA TRP A 243 -18.29 13.69 -3.81
C TRP A 243 -17.41 13.92 -2.58
N LYS A 244 -17.01 12.85 -1.89
CA LYS A 244 -16.11 12.94 -0.74
C LYS A 244 -14.76 13.55 -1.14
N GLU A 245 -14.21 13.11 -2.27
CA GLU A 245 -12.92 13.57 -2.75
C GLU A 245 -12.95 15.03 -3.21
N THR A 246 -14.02 15.44 -3.89
CA THR A 246 -14.27 16.85 -4.26
C THR A 246 -14.29 17.73 -3.02
N GLN A 247 -14.92 17.30 -1.93
CA GLN A 247 -14.93 18.05 -0.67
C GLN A 247 -13.51 18.17 -0.07
N THR A 248 -12.76 17.07 -0.04
CA THR A 248 -11.38 17.06 0.47
C THR A 248 -10.46 17.95 -0.39
N ALA A 249 -10.50 17.80 -1.71
CA ALA A 249 -9.71 18.59 -2.64
C ALA A 249 -10.08 20.08 -2.62
N PHE A 250 -11.35 20.42 -2.43
CA PHE A 250 -11.75 21.82 -2.25
C PHE A 250 -11.12 22.45 -0.99
N LEU A 251 -11.13 21.72 0.13
CA LEU A 251 -10.54 22.20 1.38
C LEU A 251 -9.01 22.33 1.30
N LEU A 252 -8.35 21.36 0.66
CA LEU A 252 -6.91 21.41 0.40
C LEU A 252 -6.56 22.59 -0.51
N GLY A 253 -7.28 22.72 -1.63
CA GLY A 253 -7.03 23.77 -2.62
C GLY A 253 -7.28 25.16 -2.06
N LEU A 254 -8.32 25.33 -1.23
CA LEU A 254 -8.57 26.59 -0.55
C LEU A 254 -7.43 26.92 0.43
N SER A 255 -6.95 25.93 1.19
CA SER A 255 -5.86 26.11 2.16
C SER A 255 -4.54 26.47 1.47
N CYS A 256 -4.13 25.67 0.48
CA CYS A 256 -2.94 25.90 -0.33
C CYS A 256 -3.04 27.22 -1.11
N GLY A 257 -4.19 27.49 -1.73
CA GLY A 257 -4.45 28.70 -2.50
C GLY A 257 -4.32 29.97 -1.67
N ILE A 258 -4.88 30.00 -0.45
CA ILE A 258 -4.74 31.13 0.48
C ILE A 258 -3.27 31.33 0.86
N ILE A 259 -2.54 30.25 1.19
CA ILE A 259 -1.14 30.33 1.58
C ILE A 259 -0.29 30.89 0.44
N VAL A 260 -0.45 30.35 -0.78
CA VAL A 260 0.31 30.79 -1.94
C VAL A 260 -0.04 32.22 -2.32
N ALA A 261 -1.32 32.60 -2.31
CA ALA A 261 -1.75 33.97 -2.56
C ALA A 261 -1.12 34.94 -1.54
N ALA A 262 -1.11 34.59 -0.25
CA ALA A 262 -0.48 35.41 0.79
C ALA A 262 1.03 35.58 0.53
N VAL A 263 1.73 34.51 0.16
CA VAL A 263 3.15 34.57 -0.20
C VAL A 263 3.38 35.51 -1.39
N ILE A 264 2.55 35.43 -2.44
CA ILE A 264 2.67 36.30 -3.61
C ILE A 264 2.43 37.78 -3.25
N VAL A 265 1.41 38.07 -2.43
CA VAL A 265 1.14 39.45 -1.99
C VAL A 265 2.31 39.99 -1.17
N ILE A 266 2.82 39.23 -0.21
CA ILE A 266 3.91 39.66 0.68
C ILE A 266 5.22 39.84 -0.10
N TRP A 267 5.53 38.92 -1.01
CA TRP A 267 6.83 38.91 -1.69
C TRP A 267 6.87 39.76 -2.96
N LYS A 268 5.82 39.69 -3.80
CA LYS A 268 5.78 40.36 -5.10
C LYS A 268 4.91 41.62 -5.12
N GLY A 269 4.09 41.85 -4.08
CA GLY A 269 3.15 42.98 -4.06
C GLY A 269 2.04 42.88 -5.11
N ALA A 270 1.87 41.72 -5.75
CA ALA A 270 1.03 41.54 -6.92
C ALA A 270 -0.32 40.90 -6.53
N LEU A 271 -1.29 41.73 -6.12
CA LEU A 271 -2.58 41.25 -5.61
C LEU A 271 -3.41 40.49 -6.65
N LEU A 272 -3.52 41.02 -7.88
CA LEU A 272 -4.32 40.38 -8.92
C LEU A 272 -3.75 39.01 -9.33
N PRO A 273 -2.43 38.85 -9.63
CA PRO A 273 -1.83 37.54 -9.82
C PRO A 273 -1.97 36.60 -8.61
N ALA A 274 -1.90 37.13 -7.38
CA ALA A 274 -2.08 36.30 -6.18
C ALA A 274 -3.49 35.67 -6.12
N ILE A 275 -4.53 36.45 -6.40
CA ILE A 275 -5.92 35.96 -6.43
C ILE A 275 -6.11 34.94 -7.54
N VAL A 276 -5.60 35.24 -8.75
CA VAL A 276 -5.65 34.34 -9.91
C VAL A 276 -4.99 33.00 -9.57
N ILE A 277 -3.74 33.03 -9.08
CA ILE A 277 -2.99 31.80 -8.74
C ILE A 277 -3.70 31.03 -7.63
N GLY A 278 -4.16 31.71 -6.58
CA GLY A 278 -4.87 31.07 -5.47
C GLY A 278 -6.17 30.37 -5.91
N LEU A 279 -6.96 31.01 -6.77
CA LEU A 279 -8.17 30.41 -7.33
C LEU A 279 -7.85 29.25 -8.28
N SER A 280 -6.83 29.40 -9.13
CA SER A 280 -6.41 28.32 -10.03
C SER A 280 -5.98 27.08 -9.25
N ILE A 281 -5.29 27.21 -8.11
CA ILE A 281 -4.92 26.07 -7.26
C ILE A 281 -6.15 25.28 -6.83
N VAL A 282 -7.24 25.95 -6.43
CA VAL A 282 -8.51 25.28 -6.08
C VAL A 282 -9.02 24.43 -7.24
N PHE A 283 -9.08 24.98 -8.45
CA PHE A 283 -9.55 24.25 -9.63
C PHE A 283 -8.63 23.10 -10.01
N VAL A 284 -7.31 23.33 -9.96
CA VAL A 284 -6.30 22.32 -10.28
C VAL A 284 -6.40 21.13 -9.34
N GLU A 285 -6.52 21.37 -8.02
CA GLU A 285 -6.64 20.27 -7.05
C GLU A 285 -7.95 19.48 -7.21
N LEU A 286 -9.06 20.14 -7.53
CA LEU A 286 -10.32 19.47 -7.84
C LEU A 286 -10.21 18.54 -9.05
N VAL A 287 -9.54 18.99 -10.11
CA VAL A 287 -9.34 18.20 -11.33
C VAL A 287 -8.31 17.09 -11.12
N ALA A 288 -7.26 17.34 -10.34
CA ALA A 288 -6.27 16.33 -9.97
C ALA A 288 -6.90 15.19 -9.18
N ALA A 289 -7.76 15.50 -8.20
CA ALA A 289 -8.53 14.53 -7.43
C ALA A 289 -9.54 13.76 -8.31
N PHE A 290 -10.20 14.45 -9.25
CA PHE A 290 -11.06 13.80 -10.22
C PHE A 290 -10.29 12.74 -11.02
N TRP A 291 -9.14 13.08 -11.62
CA TRP A 291 -8.35 12.11 -12.37
C TRP A 291 -7.82 10.97 -11.49
N GLY A 292 -7.37 11.28 -10.27
CA GLY A 292 -6.90 10.30 -9.30
C GLY A 292 -7.97 9.26 -8.94
N LEU A 293 -9.24 9.65 -8.87
CA LEU A 293 -10.34 8.71 -8.67
C LEU A 293 -10.80 8.01 -9.96
N SER A 294 -10.96 8.78 -11.04
CA SER A 294 -11.60 8.30 -12.26
C SER A 294 -10.73 7.33 -13.03
N VAL A 295 -9.43 7.58 -13.17
CA VAL A 295 -8.54 6.72 -13.96
C VAL A 295 -8.46 5.30 -13.40
N PRO A 296 -8.15 5.06 -12.11
CA PRO A 296 -8.12 3.70 -11.57
C PRO A 296 -9.48 3.02 -11.59
N SER A 297 -10.56 3.78 -11.33
CA SER A 297 -11.93 3.26 -11.37
C SER A 297 -12.34 2.76 -12.77
N ILE A 298 -11.96 3.50 -13.81
CA ILE A 298 -12.23 3.14 -15.20
C ILE A 298 -11.38 1.94 -15.63
N LEU A 299 -10.08 1.95 -15.33
CA LEU A 299 -9.18 0.82 -15.65
C LEU A 299 -9.64 -0.48 -14.99
N HIS A 300 -10.06 -0.42 -13.72
CA HIS A 300 -10.61 -1.56 -13.03
C HIS A 300 -11.89 -2.09 -13.71
N ARG A 301 -12.75 -1.20 -14.21
CA ARG A 301 -13.97 -1.58 -14.94
C ARG A 301 -13.67 -2.22 -16.30
N THR A 302 -12.61 -1.81 -16.99
CA THR A 302 -12.20 -2.38 -18.28
C THR A 302 -11.33 -3.64 -18.15
N LYS A 303 -11.15 -4.18 -16.93
CA LYS A 303 -10.30 -5.34 -16.61
C LYS A 303 -8.82 -5.16 -16.95
N LEU A 304 -8.38 -3.91 -17.17
CA LEU A 304 -6.96 -3.58 -17.25
C LEU A 304 -6.41 -3.50 -15.83
N ASP A 305 -5.15 -3.92 -15.63
CA ASP A 305 -4.53 -3.85 -14.31
C ASP A 305 -4.30 -2.37 -13.92
N PRO A 306 -5.04 -1.83 -12.93
CA PRO A 306 -4.93 -0.44 -12.54
C PRO A 306 -3.56 -0.12 -11.94
N LYS A 307 -2.86 -1.12 -11.39
CA LYS A 307 -1.58 -0.89 -10.71
C LYS A 307 -0.53 -0.39 -11.71
N ILE A 308 -0.43 -1.01 -12.88
CA ILE A 308 0.69 -0.74 -13.79
C ILE A 308 0.46 0.54 -14.61
N SER A 309 -0.78 0.82 -15.03
CA SER A 309 -1.07 1.88 -16.00
C SER A 309 -1.70 3.14 -15.42
N ALA A 310 -2.27 3.09 -14.19
CA ALA A 310 -2.98 4.25 -13.67
C ALA A 310 -2.05 5.43 -13.40
N GLY A 311 -0.85 5.21 -12.85
CA GLY A 311 0.06 6.31 -12.48
C GLY A 311 0.39 7.27 -13.63
N PRO A 312 1.07 6.79 -14.69
CA PRO A 312 1.50 7.66 -15.78
C PRO A 312 0.33 8.32 -16.54
N ILE A 313 -0.79 7.63 -16.70
CA ILE A 313 -1.98 8.20 -17.36
C ILE A 313 -2.62 9.29 -16.49
N THR A 314 -2.75 9.03 -15.19
CA THR A 314 -3.34 9.97 -14.24
C THR A 314 -2.50 11.25 -14.16
N LEU A 315 -1.18 11.10 -14.01
CA LEU A 315 -0.25 12.24 -13.95
C LEU A 315 -0.29 13.05 -15.25
N ALA A 316 -0.23 12.39 -16.41
CA ALA A 316 -0.28 13.09 -17.69
C ALA A 316 -1.56 13.92 -17.87
N LEU A 317 -2.71 13.37 -17.45
CA LEU A 317 -3.99 14.08 -17.50
C LEU A 317 -4.05 15.22 -16.48
N ALA A 318 -3.48 15.02 -15.28
CA ALA A 318 -3.38 16.03 -14.26
C ALA A 318 -2.51 17.21 -14.72
N ASP A 319 -1.36 16.96 -15.34
CA ASP A 319 -0.44 18.00 -15.85
C ASP A 319 -1.09 18.84 -16.95
N ILE A 320 -1.66 18.18 -17.96
CA ILE A 320 -2.32 18.86 -19.08
C ILE A 320 -3.48 19.71 -18.54
N SER A 321 -4.30 19.14 -17.66
CA SER A 321 -5.40 19.87 -17.04
C SER A 321 -4.87 21.06 -16.22
N THR A 322 -3.79 20.88 -15.48
CA THR A 322 -3.19 21.92 -14.66
C THR A 322 -2.78 23.11 -15.50
N ILE A 323 -2.05 22.89 -16.60
CA ILE A 323 -1.64 23.96 -17.51
C ILE A 323 -2.86 24.69 -18.09
N VAL A 324 -3.87 23.94 -18.56
CA VAL A 324 -5.06 24.53 -19.20
C VAL A 324 -5.88 25.36 -18.19
N PHE A 325 -6.15 24.84 -16.99
CA PHE A 325 -6.93 25.58 -15.99
C PHE A 325 -6.14 26.74 -15.39
N TYR A 326 -4.85 26.54 -15.12
CA TYR A 326 -4.00 27.57 -14.53
C TYR A 326 -3.83 28.77 -15.47
N LEU A 327 -3.34 28.52 -16.70
CA LEU A 327 -3.08 29.59 -17.66
C LEU A 327 -4.38 30.09 -18.31
N GLY A 328 -5.39 29.25 -18.47
CA GLY A 328 -6.71 29.67 -18.94
C GLY A 328 -7.39 30.65 -18.00
N LEU A 329 -7.33 30.41 -16.68
CA LEU A 329 -7.88 31.35 -15.70
C LEU A 329 -7.05 32.63 -15.62
N ALA A 330 -5.72 32.53 -15.74
CA ALA A 330 -4.86 33.70 -15.83
C ALA A 330 -5.18 34.56 -17.07
N SER A 331 -5.33 33.95 -18.24
CA SER A 331 -5.64 34.64 -19.49
C SER A 331 -7.05 35.24 -19.55
N LEU A 332 -7.97 34.76 -18.72
CA LEU A 332 -9.33 35.29 -18.67
C LEU A 332 -9.44 36.51 -17.75
N VAL A 333 -8.51 36.65 -16.79
CA VAL A 333 -8.56 37.67 -15.74
C VAL A 333 -7.53 38.78 -15.93
N LEU A 334 -6.35 38.44 -16.45
CA LEU A 334 -5.30 39.39 -16.86
C LEU A 334 -5.56 39.78 -18.31
#